data_AF-A0A382K6X1-F1
#
_entry.id   AF-A0A382K6X1-F1
#
_cell.length_a   1.000
_cell.length_b   1.000
_cell.length_c   1.000
_cell.angle_alpha   90.00
_cell.angle_beta   90.00
_cell.angle_gamma   90.00
#
_symmetry.space_group_name_H-M   'P 1'
#
loop_
_entity.id
_entity.type
_entity.pdbx_description
1 polymer ?
#
loop_
_entity_poly.entity_id
_entity_poly.type
_entity_poly.pdbx_seq_one_letter_code
_entity_poly.pdbx_strand_id
1 'polypeptide(L)'
;VREQFALSEGQLPELLERLCKTTEATEAVLLSTCNRVEIYAATNGQTNKLLDDMRDFLLEDREVEESVFYKKTGADSLEHLFKVACGLDSMVLGETEILGQLKAAYQVALEHKYTGGQLNKAFQKAF
;
A
#
# COMPACT_ATOMS: atom_id res chain seq x y z
N VAL A 1 5.96 12.90 -11.99
CA VAL A 1 5.13 11.70 -11.69
C VAL A 1 4.96 11.49 -10.19
N ARG A 2 6.03 11.28 -9.39
CA ARG A 2 5.90 10.97 -7.94
C ARG A 2 5.20 12.02 -7.08
N GLU A 3 5.50 13.31 -7.25
CA GLU A 3 4.80 14.40 -6.54
C GLU A 3 3.30 14.44 -6.82
N GLN A 4 2.84 13.87 -7.94
CA GLN A 4 1.42 13.78 -8.21
C GLN A 4 0.75 12.80 -7.23
N PHE A 5 1.44 11.74 -6.80
CA PHE A 5 0.91 10.69 -5.91
C PHE A 5 1.30 10.89 -4.44
N ALA A 6 1.95 12.00 -4.08
CA ALA A 6 2.22 12.31 -2.68
C ALA A 6 0.88 12.55 -1.96
N LEU A 7 0.55 11.68 -1.01
CA LEU A 7 -0.69 11.74 -0.25
C LEU A 7 -0.35 12.26 1.14
N SER A 8 -1.07 13.30 1.58
CA SER A 8 -0.93 13.78 2.96
C SER A 8 -1.56 12.80 3.94
N GLU A 9 -0.98 12.65 5.13
CA GLU A 9 -1.45 11.67 6.12
C GLU A 9 -2.93 11.87 6.51
N GLY A 10 -3.43 13.11 6.45
CA GLY A 10 -4.84 13.44 6.70
C GLY A 10 -5.82 12.90 5.66
N GLN A 11 -5.35 12.54 4.46
CA GLN A 11 -6.19 12.01 3.37
C GLN A 11 -6.23 10.47 3.33
N LEU A 12 -5.35 9.80 4.08
CA LEU A 12 -5.25 8.33 4.09
C LEU A 12 -6.59 7.64 4.41
N PRO A 13 -7.36 8.05 5.44
CA PRO A 13 -8.61 7.38 5.77
C PRO A 13 -9.67 7.50 4.67
N GLU A 14 -9.83 8.68 4.08
CA GLU A 14 -10.81 8.91 3.01
C GLU A 14 -10.45 8.12 1.75
N LEU A 15 -9.16 8.04 1.43
CA LEU A 15 -8.67 7.26 0.29
C LEU A 15 -8.83 5.76 0.51
N LEU A 16 -8.55 5.25 1.71
CA LEU A 16 -8.81 3.86 2.06
C LEU A 16 -10.30 3.53 1.99
N GLU A 17 -11.16 4.44 2.47
CA GLU A 17 -12.61 4.27 2.35
C GLU A 17 -13.04 4.16 0.89
N ARG A 18 -12.58 5.10 0.05
CA ARG A 18 -12.91 5.12 -1.36
C ARG A 18 -12.39 3.88 -2.08
N LEU A 19 -11.14 3.49 -1.82
CA LEU A 19 -10.53 2.28 -2.38
C LEU A 19 -11.35 1.03 -2.04
N CYS A 20 -11.71 0.84 -0.77
CA CYS A 20 -12.52 -0.31 -0.37
C CYS A 20 -13.97 -0.28 -0.91
N LYS A 21 -14.51 0.91 -1.21
CA LYS A 21 -15.85 1.06 -1.82
C LYS A 21 -15.85 0.83 -3.33
N THR A 22 -14.77 1.20 -4.03
CA THR A 22 -14.68 1.12 -5.49
C THR A 22 -14.03 -0.16 -6.00
N THR A 23 -13.41 -0.94 -5.11
CA THR A 23 -12.70 -2.19 -5.45
C THR A 23 -13.21 -3.36 -4.62
N GLU A 24 -12.79 -4.58 -4.96
CA GLU A 24 -13.10 -5.79 -4.16
C GLU A 24 -12.13 -6.00 -2.97
N ALA A 25 -11.43 -4.95 -2.52
CA ALA A 25 -10.52 -5.03 -1.38
C ALA A 25 -11.32 -5.21 -0.08
N THR A 26 -11.10 -6.32 0.61
CA THR A 26 -11.66 -6.57 1.96
C THR A 26 -10.77 -5.98 3.06
N GLU A 27 -9.49 -5.81 2.76
CA GLU A 27 -8.52 -5.17 3.65
C GLU A 27 -7.57 -4.33 2.80
N ALA A 28 -7.13 -3.17 3.28
CA ALA A 28 -6.19 -2.31 2.58
C ALA A 28 -5.29 -1.51 3.54
N VAL A 29 -4.03 -1.30 3.13
CA VAL A 29 -3.07 -0.37 3.73
C VAL A 29 -2.42 0.44 2.61
N LEU A 30 -2.35 1.76 2.78
CA LEU A 30 -1.77 2.69 1.82
C LEU A 30 -0.51 3.31 2.44
N LEU A 31 0.65 3.05 1.83
CA LEU A 31 1.92 3.65 2.19
C LEU A 31 2.25 4.74 1.19
N SER A 32 2.36 5.98 1.64
CA SER A 32 2.84 7.10 0.83
C SER A 32 4.07 7.69 1.49
N THR A 33 5.14 7.83 0.71
CA THR A 33 6.41 8.41 1.14
C THR A 33 6.92 9.30 0.01
N CYS A 34 8.02 10.02 0.24
CA CYS A 34 8.67 10.80 -0.82
C CYS A 34 9.14 9.94 -2.02
N ASN A 35 9.40 8.64 -1.79
CA ASN A 35 10.05 7.76 -2.76
C ASN A 35 9.13 6.67 -3.35
N ARG A 36 8.05 6.32 -2.65
CA ARG A 36 7.14 5.24 -3.02
C ARG A 36 5.71 5.52 -2.60
N VAL A 37 4.79 5.01 -3.41
CA VAL A 37 3.37 4.89 -3.09
C VAL A 37 2.98 3.44 -3.33
N GLU A 38 2.53 2.77 -2.28
CA GLU A 38 2.23 1.34 -2.30
C GLU A 38 0.85 1.10 -1.69
N ILE A 39 0.09 0.21 -2.31
CA ILE A 39 -1.17 -0.29 -1.76
C ILE A 39 -0.99 -1.77 -1.50
N TYR A 40 -1.19 -2.17 -0.24
CA TYR A 40 -1.29 -3.56 0.17
C TYR A 40 -2.76 -3.87 0.38
N ALA A 41 -3.31 -4.83 -0.36
CA ALA A 41 -4.71 -5.19 -0.27
C ALA A 41 -4.90 -6.69 -0.15
N ALA A 42 -5.97 -7.09 0.51
CA ALA A 42 -6.48 -8.45 0.51
C ALA A 42 -7.87 -8.48 -0.11
N THR A 43 -8.22 -9.59 -0.76
CA THR A 43 -9.56 -9.82 -1.32
C THR A 43 -9.95 -11.28 -1.15
N ASN A 44 -11.26 -11.54 -1.06
CA ASN A 44 -11.84 -12.87 -1.19
C ASN A 44 -12.25 -13.18 -2.64
N GLY A 45 -12.14 -12.21 -3.54
CA GLY A 45 -12.49 -12.30 -4.96
C GLY A 45 -11.28 -12.62 -5.85
N GLN A 46 -11.27 -12.07 -7.06
CA GLN A 46 -10.21 -12.31 -8.04
C GLN A 46 -9.05 -11.32 -7.85
N THR A 47 -7.87 -11.83 -7.52
CA THR A 47 -6.67 -11.01 -7.30
C THR A 47 -6.29 -10.13 -8.49
N ASN A 48 -6.39 -10.65 -9.72
CA ASN A 48 -6.02 -9.88 -10.92
C ASN A 48 -6.95 -8.69 -11.14
N LYS A 49 -8.26 -8.88 -10.92
CA LYS A 49 -9.24 -7.80 -11.01
C LYS A 49 -8.96 -6.72 -9.96
N LEU A 50 -8.69 -7.11 -8.71
CA LEU A 50 -8.31 -6.15 -7.67
C LEU A 50 -7.06 -5.36 -8.06
N LEU A 51 -6.04 -5.99 -8.65
CA LEU A 51 -4.83 -5.29 -9.09
C LEU A 51 -5.13 -4.25 -10.18
N ASP A 52 -6.04 -4.56 -11.10
CA ASP A 52 -6.46 -3.63 -12.15
C ASP A 52 -7.29 -2.49 -11.55
N ASP A 53 -8.23 -2.78 -10.66
CA ASP A 53 -9.03 -1.78 -9.95
C ASP A 53 -8.15 -0.84 -9.10
N MET A 54 -7.12 -1.37 -8.43
CA MET A 54 -6.15 -0.59 -7.66
C MET A 54 -5.27 0.30 -8.55
N ARG A 55 -4.88 -0.21 -9.73
CA ARG A 55 -4.16 0.59 -10.73
C ARG A 55 -5.04 1.75 -11.19
N ASP A 56 -6.28 1.47 -11.54
CA ASP A 56 -7.22 2.47 -12.04
C ASP A 56 -7.55 3.50 -10.95
N PHE A 57 -7.64 3.08 -9.69
CA PHE A 57 -7.77 3.98 -8.54
C PHE A 57 -6.59 4.93 -8.39
N LEU A 58 -5.36 4.45 -8.58
CA LEU A 58 -4.16 5.29 -8.53
C LEU A 58 -4.10 6.24 -9.73
N LEU A 59 -4.38 5.73 -10.93
CA LEU A 59 -4.36 6.50 -12.16
C LEU A 59 -5.41 7.61 -12.12
N GLU A 60 -6.64 7.33 -11.71
CA GLU A 60 -7.76 8.29 -11.77
C GLU A 60 -7.80 8.97 -13.16
N ASP A 61 -7.51 10.27 -13.26
CA ASP A 61 -7.44 11.09 -14.47
C ASP A 61 -5.99 11.33 -14.98
N ARG A 62 -5.01 10.60 -14.46
CA ARG A 62 -3.59 10.84 -14.74
C ARG A 62 -3.13 9.94 -15.87
N GLU A 63 -2.56 10.55 -16.90
CA GLU A 63 -1.85 9.83 -17.95
C GLU A 63 -0.44 9.47 -17.47
N VAL A 64 -0.26 8.22 -17.02
CA VAL A 64 1.04 7.68 -16.59
C VAL A 64 1.30 6.39 -17.35
N GLU A 65 2.55 6.21 -17.81
CA GLU A 65 2.94 4.98 -18.51
C GLU A 65 2.78 3.74 -17.63
N GLU A 66 2.30 2.65 -18.22
CA GLU A 66 2.04 1.39 -17.52
C GLU A 66 3.29 0.80 -16.86
N SER A 67 4.47 1.09 -17.41
CA SER A 67 5.78 0.67 -16.90
C SER A 67 6.15 1.24 -15.53
N VAL A 68 5.41 2.26 -15.04
CA VAL A 68 5.63 2.88 -13.73
C VAL A 68 5.04 2.06 -12.59
N PHE A 69 4.08 1.18 -12.88
CA PHE A 69 3.43 0.33 -11.87
C PHE A 69 4.11 -1.02 -11.77
N TYR A 70 4.29 -1.51 -10.55
CA TYR A 70 4.64 -2.90 -10.28
C TYR A 70 3.49 -3.58 -9.55
N LYS A 71 3.18 -4.81 -9.98
CA LYS A 71 2.14 -5.65 -9.40
C LYS A 71 2.80 -6.85 -8.73
N LYS A 72 2.43 -7.14 -7.49
CA LYS A 72 2.91 -8.31 -6.72
C LYS A 72 1.72 -9.00 -6.05
N THR A 73 1.72 -10.32 -6.03
CA THR A 73 0.64 -11.12 -5.43
C THR A 73 1.21 -12.21 -4.53
N GLY A 74 0.40 -12.70 -3.59
CA GLY A 74 0.77 -13.82 -2.73
C GLY A 74 2.12 -13.66 -2.04
N ALA A 75 3.01 -14.64 -2.25
CA ALA A 75 4.34 -14.66 -1.64
C ALA A 75 5.22 -13.48 -2.05
N ASP A 76 5.15 -13.03 -3.31
CA ASP A 76 5.97 -11.92 -3.80
C ASP A 76 5.60 -10.59 -3.14
N SER A 77 4.31 -10.41 -2.82
CA SER A 77 3.82 -9.23 -2.09
C SER A 77 4.31 -9.23 -0.64
N LEU A 78 4.30 -10.39 0.02
CA LEU A 78 4.82 -10.54 1.38
C LEU A 78 6.34 -10.36 1.45
N GLU A 79 7.08 -10.93 0.49
CA GLU A 79 8.53 -10.74 0.40
C GLU A 79 8.88 -9.26 0.23
N HIS A 80 8.13 -8.55 -0.62
CA HIS A 80 8.29 -7.12 -0.80
C HIS A 80 8.02 -6.33 0.48
N LEU A 81 6.91 -6.63 1.17
CA LEU A 81 6.60 -6.02 2.47
C LEU A 81 7.76 -6.18 3.46
N PHE A 82 8.34 -7.37 3.55
CA PHE A 82 9.47 -7.63 4.45
C PHE A 82 10.74 -6.88 4.02
N LYS A 83 11.04 -6.78 2.72
CA LYS A 83 12.17 -5.99 2.22
C LYS A 83 12.02 -4.50 2.56
N VAL A 84 10.82 -3.95 2.38
CA VAL A 84 10.49 -2.57 2.74
C VAL A 84 10.64 -2.37 4.25
N ALA A 85 10.09 -3.29 5.07
CA ALA A 85 10.16 -3.20 6.52
C ALA A 85 11.60 -3.31 7.06
N CYS A 86 12.43 -4.16 6.47
CA CYS A 86 13.85 -4.28 6.83
C CYS A 86 14.71 -3.11 6.35
N GLY A 87 14.15 -2.13 5.63
CA GLY A 87 14.90 -0.98 5.11
C GLY A 87 15.94 -1.35 4.05
N LEU A 88 15.88 -2.57 3.49
CA LEU A 88 16.81 -3.05 2.45
C LEU A 88 16.68 -2.27 1.13
N ASP A 89 15.59 -1.51 0.99
CA ASP A 89 15.28 -0.65 -0.15
C ASP A 89 15.50 0.85 0.14
N SER A 90 16.21 1.20 1.22
CA SER A 90 16.54 2.60 1.51
C SER A 90 17.85 3.02 0.84
N MET A 91 17.80 4.15 0.11
CA MET A 91 18.95 4.74 -0.60
C MET A 91 20.02 5.29 0.37
N VAL A 92 19.68 5.43 1.66
CA VAL A 92 20.58 5.87 2.73
C VAL A 92 20.67 4.78 3.79
N LEU A 93 21.87 4.20 3.93
CA LEU A 93 22.22 3.30 5.04
C LEU A 93 21.96 4.02 6.38
N GLY A 94 20.87 3.66 7.08
CA GLY A 94 20.55 4.17 8.42
C GLY A 94 19.21 4.88 8.58
N GLU A 95 18.42 5.09 7.53
CA GLU A 95 17.09 5.71 7.68
C GLU A 95 16.05 4.69 8.18
N THR A 96 15.89 4.62 9.50
CA THR A 96 14.79 3.93 10.21
C THR A 96 13.39 4.49 9.88
N GLU A 97 13.30 5.51 9.02
CA GLU A 97 12.06 6.24 8.70
C GLU A 97 11.06 5.39 7.91
N ILE A 98 11.50 4.51 7.00
CA ILE A 98 10.56 3.72 6.19
C ILE A 98 9.76 2.72 7.04
N LEU A 99 10.40 2.09 8.03
CA LEU A 99 9.72 1.21 8.96
C LEU A 99 8.71 1.99 9.82
N GLY A 100 9.08 3.20 10.24
CA GLY A 100 8.19 4.12 10.97
C GLY A 100 6.97 4.50 10.13
N GLN A 101 7.18 4.90 8.88
CA GLN A 101 6.12 5.23 7.92
C GLN A 101 5.22 4.04 7.62
N LEU A 102 5.81 2.84 7.45
CA LEU A 102 5.05 1.60 7.25
C LEU A 102 4.20 1.26 8.48
N LYS A 103 4.73 1.43 9.69
CA LYS A 103 3.98 1.27 10.95
C LYS A 103 2.85 2.30 11.07
N ALA A 104 3.11 3.57 10.72
CA ALA A 104 2.10 4.63 10.74
C ALA A 104 0.96 4.34 9.74
N ALA A 105 1.28 3.98 8.50
CA ALA A 105 0.31 3.59 7.48
C ALA A 105 -0.56 2.41 7.93
N TYR A 106 0.07 1.38 8.50
CA TYR A 106 -0.64 0.24 9.10
C TYR A 106 -1.56 0.68 10.24
N GLN A 107 -1.08 1.54 11.14
CA GLN A 107 -1.84 2.01 12.28
C GLN A 107 -3.09 2.79 11.87
N VAL A 108 -2.98 3.68 10.87
CA VAL A 108 -4.14 4.40 10.31
C VAL A 108 -5.17 3.41 9.76
N ALA A 109 -4.74 2.43 8.96
CA ALA A 109 -5.66 1.43 8.42
C ALA A 109 -6.31 0.59 9.54
N LEU A 110 -5.56 0.25 10.59
CA LEU A 110 -6.06 -0.51 11.73
C LEU A 110 -7.10 0.27 12.55
N GLU A 111 -6.83 1.54 12.88
CA GLU A 111 -7.73 2.40 13.65
C GLU A 111 -9.07 2.64 12.93
N HIS A 112 -9.00 2.74 11.60
CA HIS A 112 -10.18 2.92 10.75
C HIS A 112 -10.84 1.60 10.31
N LYS A 113 -10.37 0.45 10.81
CA LYS A 113 -10.92 -0.89 10.52
C LYS A 113 -10.85 -1.30 9.03
N TYR A 114 -9.83 -0.82 8.32
CA TYR A 114 -9.50 -1.25 6.97
C TYR A 114 -8.52 -2.42 6.93
N THR A 115 -8.02 -2.90 8.07
CA THR A 115 -7.26 -4.16 8.15
C THR A 115 -8.08 -5.27 8.80
N GLY A 116 -7.75 -6.51 8.47
CA GLY A 116 -8.35 -7.72 9.02
C GLY A 116 -7.30 -8.79 9.27
N GLY A 117 -7.72 -10.05 9.33
CA GLY A 117 -6.84 -11.15 9.72
C GLY A 117 -5.63 -11.34 8.80
N GLN A 118 -5.75 -11.00 7.52
CA GLN A 118 -4.68 -11.23 6.54
C GLN A 118 -3.58 -10.18 6.67
N LEU A 119 -3.93 -8.90 6.52
CA LEU A 119 -2.97 -7.80 6.61
C LEU A 119 -2.45 -7.62 8.03
N ASN A 120 -3.26 -7.82 9.08
CA ASN A 120 -2.74 -7.78 10.46
C ASN A 120 -1.63 -8.80 10.67
N LYS A 121 -1.83 -10.04 10.22
CA LYS A 121 -0.80 -11.09 10.34
C LYS A 121 0.45 -10.80 9.51
N ALA A 122 0.28 -10.25 8.30
CA ALA A 122 1.40 -9.90 7.44
C ALA A 122 2.25 -8.77 8.02
N PHE A 123 1.62 -7.66 8.39
CA PHE A 123 2.30 -6.47 8.92
C PHE A 123 2.91 -6.71 10.30
N GLN A 124 2.20 -7.41 11.21
CA GLN A 124 2.77 -7.75 12.52
C GLN A 124 4.00 -8.68 12.43
N LYS A 125 4.10 -9.49 11.38
CA LYS A 125 5.30 -10.31 11.11
C LYS A 125 6.43 -9.53 10.44
N ALA A 126 6.11 -8.41 9.79
CA ALA A 126 7.10 -7.57 9.11
C ALA A 126 7.88 -6.67 10.08
N PHE A 127 7.38 -6.49 11.31
CA PHE A 127 7.83 -5.49 12.27
C PHE A 127 8.62 -6.05 13.45
#